data_AF-A0A936ALH6-F1
#
_entry.id   AF-A0A936ALH6-F1
#
_cell.length_a   1.000
_cell.length_b   1.000
_cell.length_c   1.000
_cell.angle_alpha   90.00
_cell.angle_beta   90.00
_cell.angle_gamma   90.00
#
_symmetry.space_group_name_H-M   'P 1'
#
loop_
_entity.id
_entity.type
_entity.pdbx_description
1 polymer ?
#
loop_
_entity_poly.entity_id
_entity_poly.type
_entity_poly.pdbx_seq_one_letter_code
_entity_poly.pdbx_strand_id
1 'polypeptide(L)'
;MQNGFGRALKLALLLLLIGSAFLVSASAQVRETALDRYIAKPDPVYGWKLVKTIEGEGYKAFVLELTSQTWRSEADVDRPVWKHWLTVVKPVEVKSNKGFLFIGGGSNLDPAPSKASERTARMAVETGTVVAELGMVPNQPLYFTDSKDKRRSEDDLIAYTRVKHFKTKDDFWLVRLAMVKSGVRWRQSRAGA
;
A
#
# COMPACT_ATOMS: atom_id res chain seq x y z
N MET A 1 -46.35 -4.06 -60.28
CA MET A 1 -46.64 -3.15 -59.16
C MET A 1 -46.53 -3.88 -57.82
N GLN A 2 -45.34 -4.36 -57.41
CA GLN A 2 -45.16 -5.07 -56.11
C GLN A 2 -43.78 -4.91 -55.43
N ASN A 3 -42.82 -4.17 -56.01
CA ASN A 3 -41.43 -4.18 -55.52
C ASN A 3 -41.02 -2.96 -54.66
N GLY A 4 -41.93 -2.01 -54.42
CA GLY A 4 -41.63 -0.77 -53.69
C GLY A 4 -41.75 -0.92 -52.16
N PHE A 5 -42.78 -1.62 -51.69
CA PHE A 5 -43.12 -1.70 -50.27
C PHE A 5 -42.11 -2.51 -49.45
N GLY A 6 -41.58 -3.61 -50.02
CA GLY A 6 -40.56 -4.45 -49.37
C GLY A 6 -39.18 -3.79 -49.28
N ARG A 7 -38.85 -2.85 -50.18
CA ARG A 7 -37.59 -2.08 -50.12
C ARG A 7 -37.64 -1.00 -49.04
N ALA A 8 -38.77 -0.29 -48.92
CA ALA A 8 -38.96 0.72 -47.88
C ALA A 8 -38.98 0.09 -46.47
N LEU A 9 -39.63 -1.06 -46.30
CA LEU A 9 -39.66 -1.77 -45.01
C LEU A 9 -38.29 -2.35 -44.62
N LYS A 10 -37.50 -2.84 -45.60
CA LYS A 10 -36.12 -3.29 -45.37
C LYS A 10 -35.16 -2.15 -45.04
N LEU A 11 -35.30 -0.97 -45.65
CA LEU A 11 -34.51 0.21 -45.27
C LEU A 11 -34.89 0.75 -43.89
N ALA A 12 -36.17 0.75 -43.54
CA ALA A 12 -36.64 1.17 -42.22
C ALA A 12 -36.15 0.23 -41.10
N LEU A 13 -36.15 -1.09 -41.33
CA LEU A 13 -35.58 -2.07 -40.39
C LEU A 13 -34.05 -1.97 -40.28
N LEU A 14 -33.35 -1.68 -41.38
CA LEU A 14 -31.89 -1.53 -41.36
C LEU A 14 -31.45 -0.26 -40.62
N LEU A 15 -32.22 0.83 -40.74
CA LEU A 15 -31.99 2.07 -39.99
C LEU A 15 -32.31 1.92 -38.48
N LEU A 16 -33.33 1.12 -38.13
CA LEU A 16 -33.62 0.76 -36.73
C LEU A 16 -32.54 -0.15 -36.12
N LEU A 17 -31.94 -1.04 -36.92
CA LEU A 17 -30.84 -1.92 -36.46
C LEU A 17 -29.50 -1.19 -36.35
N ILE A 18 -29.24 -0.15 -37.14
CA ILE A 18 -28.02 0.68 -37.02
C ILE A 18 -28.16 1.68 -35.86
N GLY A 19 -29.36 2.17 -35.56
CA GLY A 19 -29.63 3.03 -34.39
C GLY A 19 -29.49 2.33 -33.04
N SER A 20 -29.52 0.99 -33.02
CA SER A 20 -29.43 0.17 -31.80
C SER A 20 -27.98 -0.18 -31.40
N ALA A 21 -27.00 0.06 -32.28
CA ALA A 21 -25.62 -0.37 -32.05
C ALA A 21 -24.76 0.65 -31.29
N PHE A 22 -25.25 1.86 -31.01
CA PHE A 22 -24.64 2.77 -30.04
C PHE A 22 -25.16 2.49 -28.63
N LEU A 23 -25.01 1.23 -28.18
CA LEU A 23 -24.78 1.00 -26.76
C LEU A 23 -23.43 1.62 -26.46
N VAL A 24 -23.45 2.89 -26.05
CA VAL A 24 -22.32 3.52 -25.36
C VAL A 24 -22.02 2.59 -24.19
N SER A 25 -21.02 1.72 -24.36
CA SER A 25 -20.31 1.15 -23.22
C SER A 25 -19.70 2.35 -22.53
N ALA A 26 -20.42 2.87 -21.54
CA ALA A 26 -19.84 3.71 -20.52
C ALA A 26 -18.83 2.82 -19.79
N SER A 27 -17.65 2.66 -20.36
CA SER A 27 -16.50 2.23 -19.60
C SER A 27 -16.41 3.24 -18.47
N ALA A 28 -16.71 2.81 -17.25
CA ALA A 28 -16.37 3.58 -16.07
C ALA A 28 -14.86 3.78 -16.15
N GLN A 29 -14.44 4.94 -16.68
CA GLN A 29 -13.04 5.25 -16.82
C GLN A 29 -12.55 5.39 -15.39
N VAL A 30 -11.85 4.37 -14.91
CA VAL A 30 -11.26 4.35 -13.56
C VAL A 30 -10.37 5.58 -13.49
N ARG A 31 -10.86 6.60 -12.79
CA ARG A 31 -10.14 7.87 -12.68
C ARG A 31 -8.93 7.62 -11.80
N GLU A 32 -7.75 7.84 -12.35
CA GLU A 32 -6.50 7.76 -11.62
C GLU A 32 -6.55 8.67 -10.38
N THR A 33 -6.40 8.07 -9.21
CA THR A 33 -6.43 8.76 -7.93
C THR A 33 -5.05 9.30 -7.55
N ALA A 34 -5.00 10.18 -6.56
CA ALA A 34 -3.73 10.60 -5.97
C ALA A 34 -2.90 9.44 -5.42
N LEU A 35 -3.59 8.40 -4.92
CA LEU A 35 -2.95 7.19 -4.41
C LEU A 35 -2.28 6.41 -5.54
N ASP A 36 -2.95 6.26 -6.68
CA ASP A 36 -2.39 5.57 -7.85
C ASP A 36 -1.10 6.26 -8.31
N ARG A 37 -1.15 7.59 -8.47
CA ARG A 37 0.04 8.41 -8.81
C ARG A 37 1.16 8.26 -7.78
N TYR A 38 0.81 8.29 -6.49
CA TYR A 38 1.80 8.23 -5.41
C TYR A 38 2.51 6.88 -5.34
N ILE A 39 1.77 5.78 -5.49
CA ILE A 39 2.32 4.42 -5.51
C ILE A 39 3.19 4.23 -6.75
N ALA A 40 2.72 4.67 -7.92
CA ALA A 40 3.43 4.52 -9.19
C ALA A 40 4.73 5.33 -9.27
N LYS A 41 4.84 6.43 -8.51
CA LYS A 41 6.05 7.27 -8.48
C LYS A 41 7.29 6.43 -8.12
N PRO A 42 8.32 6.39 -9.00
CA PRO A 42 9.57 5.71 -8.72
C PRO A 42 10.25 6.25 -7.47
N ASP A 43 10.89 5.34 -6.74
CA ASP A 43 11.66 5.66 -5.55
C ASP A 43 12.79 4.64 -5.43
N PRO A 44 14.06 5.06 -5.57
CA PRO A 44 15.19 4.15 -5.62
C PRO A 44 15.67 3.68 -4.25
N VAL A 45 15.16 4.23 -3.13
CA VAL A 45 15.70 3.91 -1.79
C VAL A 45 15.22 2.57 -1.23
N TYR A 46 14.37 1.86 -1.97
CA TYR A 46 13.82 0.58 -1.52
C TYR A 46 14.93 -0.44 -1.27
N GLY A 47 14.89 -1.06 -0.09
CA GLY A 47 15.84 -2.11 0.26
C GLY A 47 15.50 -2.72 1.61
N TRP A 48 16.06 -3.88 1.91
CA TRP A 48 15.88 -4.53 3.21
C TRP A 48 17.15 -5.27 3.63
N LYS A 49 17.32 -5.45 4.94
CA LYS A 49 18.38 -6.28 5.51
C LYS A 49 17.79 -7.24 6.54
N LEU A 50 18.21 -8.50 6.51
CA LEU A 50 17.92 -9.45 7.58
C LEU A 50 18.72 -9.04 8.82
N VAL A 51 18.01 -8.81 9.92
CA VAL A 51 18.62 -8.40 11.20
C VAL A 51 18.75 -9.59 12.14
N LYS A 52 17.73 -10.45 12.19
CA LYS A 52 17.78 -11.67 12.99
C LYS A 52 16.76 -12.71 12.52
N THR A 53 17.04 -13.95 12.88
CA THR A 53 16.12 -15.07 12.77
C THR A 53 15.74 -15.52 14.18
N ILE A 54 14.47 -15.79 14.39
CA ILE A 54 13.90 -16.22 15.68
C ILE A 54 13.22 -17.55 15.45
N GLU A 55 13.63 -18.57 16.20
CA GLU A 55 12.94 -19.86 16.23
C GLU A 55 11.73 -19.78 17.16
N GLY A 56 10.63 -20.43 16.79
CA GLY A 56 9.45 -20.56 17.62
C GLY A 56 8.79 -21.91 17.44
N GLU A 57 7.81 -22.22 18.27
CA GLU A 57 7.10 -23.48 18.19
C GLU A 57 6.27 -23.56 16.90
N GLY A 58 6.65 -24.47 16.00
CA GLY A 58 5.97 -24.65 14.71
C GLY A 58 6.26 -23.57 13.65
N TYR A 59 7.20 -22.66 13.89
CA TYR A 59 7.55 -21.61 12.92
C TYR A 59 8.99 -21.09 13.05
N LYS A 60 9.43 -20.37 12.02
CA LYS A 60 10.62 -19.52 12.02
C LYS A 60 10.24 -18.10 11.63
N ALA A 61 10.73 -17.12 12.36
CA ALA A 61 10.47 -15.71 12.09
C ALA A 61 11.75 -14.99 11.65
N PHE A 62 11.63 -14.12 10.65
CA PHE A 62 12.71 -13.31 10.09
C PHE A 62 12.40 -11.85 10.33
N VAL A 63 13.25 -11.17 11.09
CA VAL A 63 13.12 -9.74 11.36
C VAL A 63 14.00 -8.98 10.37
N LEU A 64 13.37 -8.16 9.56
CA LEU A 64 13.99 -7.34 8.53
C LEU A 64 13.89 -5.86 8.93
N GLU A 65 14.96 -5.10 8.71
CA GLU A 65 14.85 -3.63 8.58
C GLU A 65 14.53 -3.34 7.12
N LEU A 66 13.35 -2.82 6.85
CA LEU A 66 12.84 -2.48 5.52
C LEU A 66 12.91 -0.96 5.31
N THR A 67 13.60 -0.50 4.27
CA THR A 67 13.47 0.86 3.76
C THR A 67 12.40 0.87 2.67
N SER A 68 11.30 1.59 2.89
CA SER A 68 10.13 1.53 2.00
C SER A 68 10.14 2.61 0.93
N GLN A 69 10.52 3.83 1.30
CA GLN A 69 10.44 5.03 0.45
C GLN A 69 11.11 6.24 1.09
N THR A 70 11.17 7.34 0.34
CA THR A 70 11.33 8.70 0.81
C THR A 70 9.97 9.41 0.79
N TRP A 71 9.51 9.87 1.95
CA TRP A 71 8.31 10.70 2.07
C TRP A 71 8.69 12.13 2.44
N ARG A 72 8.22 13.08 1.62
CA ARG A 72 8.62 14.49 1.66
C ARG A 72 10.13 14.68 1.51
N SER A 73 10.59 15.93 1.63
CA SER A 73 12.01 16.29 1.59
C SER A 73 12.49 16.75 2.96
N GLU A 74 13.79 16.87 3.13
CA GLU A 74 14.40 17.45 4.35
C GLU A 74 13.98 18.92 4.59
N ALA A 75 13.49 19.61 3.56
CA ALA A 75 12.90 20.94 3.72
C ALA A 75 11.55 20.93 4.43
N ASP A 76 10.86 19.78 4.50
CA ASP A 76 9.57 19.62 5.15
C ASP A 76 9.68 18.89 6.51
N VAL A 77 10.51 17.85 6.58
CA VAL A 77 10.52 16.88 7.69
C VAL A 77 11.94 16.45 8.05
N ASP A 78 12.18 16.15 9.32
CA ASP A 78 13.47 15.73 9.87
C ASP A 78 13.97 14.38 9.34
N ARG A 79 13.05 13.44 9.09
CA ARG A 79 13.39 12.09 8.61
C ARG A 79 12.52 11.69 7.40
N PRO A 80 12.96 12.02 6.17
CA PRO A 80 12.18 11.71 4.97
C PRO A 80 12.32 10.24 4.53
N VAL A 81 13.46 9.58 4.78
CA VAL A 81 13.63 8.15 4.45
C VAL A 81 12.94 7.28 5.50
N TRP A 82 11.98 6.46 5.07
CA TRP A 82 11.16 5.64 5.95
C TRP A 82 11.70 4.23 6.09
N LYS A 83 11.98 3.84 7.33
CA LYS A 83 12.41 2.49 7.72
C LYS A 83 11.37 1.79 8.59
N HIS A 84 11.29 0.48 8.52
CA HIS A 84 10.28 -0.31 9.24
C HIS A 84 10.87 -1.59 9.78
N TRP A 85 10.32 -2.05 10.90
CA TRP A 85 10.46 -3.44 11.32
C TRP A 85 9.43 -4.29 10.56
N LEU A 86 9.94 -5.23 9.76
CA LEU A 86 9.13 -6.22 9.06
C LEU A 86 9.48 -7.59 9.63
N THR A 87 8.52 -8.25 10.29
CA THR A 87 8.68 -9.62 10.79
C THR A 87 7.94 -10.57 9.87
N VAL A 88 8.64 -11.47 9.19
CA VAL A 88 8.05 -12.52 8.36
C VAL A 88 8.06 -13.84 9.12
N VAL A 89 6.88 -14.37 9.44
CA VAL A 89 6.70 -15.66 10.10
C VAL A 89 6.37 -16.72 9.06
N LYS A 90 7.23 -17.75 9.00
CA LYS A 90 7.08 -18.92 8.14
C LYS A 90 6.79 -20.15 9.01
N PRO A 91 5.64 -20.82 8.85
CA PRO A 91 5.37 -22.09 9.54
C PRO A 91 6.29 -23.19 9.00
N VAL A 92 6.47 -24.27 9.76
CA VAL A 92 7.28 -25.43 9.33
C VAL A 92 6.80 -25.99 7.98
N GLU A 93 5.49 -26.13 7.83
CA GLU A 93 4.84 -26.54 6.59
C GLU A 93 4.04 -25.37 6.00
N VAL A 94 4.33 -24.99 4.76
CA VAL A 94 3.60 -23.94 4.03
C VAL A 94 2.58 -24.59 3.10
N LYS A 95 1.31 -24.44 3.43
CA LYS A 95 0.16 -25.07 2.75
C LYS A 95 -0.43 -24.22 1.61
N SER A 96 0.01 -22.98 1.47
CA SER A 96 -0.55 -22.03 0.49
C SER A 96 0.52 -21.08 -0.05
N ASN A 97 0.34 -20.66 -1.31
CA ASN A 97 1.13 -19.59 -1.93
C ASN A 97 0.61 -18.17 -1.59
N LYS A 98 -0.52 -18.08 -0.87
CA LYS A 98 -1.08 -16.85 -0.33
C LYS A 98 -0.44 -16.56 1.03
N GLY A 99 -0.19 -15.28 1.29
CA GLY A 99 0.33 -14.81 2.57
C GLY A 99 -0.55 -13.70 3.12
N PHE A 100 -0.46 -13.49 4.43
CA PHE A 100 -1.18 -12.44 5.14
C PHE A 100 -0.21 -11.31 5.50
N LEU A 101 -0.63 -10.06 5.31
CA LEU A 101 0.11 -8.88 5.76
C LEU A 101 -0.70 -8.19 6.86
N PHE A 102 -0.14 -8.16 8.07
CA PHE A 102 -0.63 -7.36 9.17
C PHE A 102 0.11 -6.02 9.18
N ILE A 103 -0.63 -4.91 9.16
CA ILE A 103 -0.05 -3.57 9.34
C ILE A 103 -0.20 -3.18 10.81
N GLY A 104 0.94 -3.05 11.49
CA GLY A 104 1.03 -2.68 12.89
C GLY A 104 1.47 -1.23 13.08
N GLY A 105 1.21 -0.71 14.28
CA GLY A 105 1.76 0.56 14.74
C GLY A 105 3.23 0.45 15.16
N GLY A 106 3.62 1.24 16.15
CA GLY A 106 4.98 1.29 16.69
C GLY A 106 5.67 2.62 16.39
N SER A 107 6.99 2.64 16.58
CA SER A 107 7.81 3.85 16.54
C SER A 107 9.17 3.58 15.91
N ASN A 108 9.75 4.60 15.27
CA ASN A 108 11.14 4.62 14.79
C ASN A 108 12.17 4.69 15.91
N LEU A 109 11.71 4.78 17.15
CA LEU A 109 12.54 4.64 18.33
C LEU A 109 12.52 3.22 18.89
N ASP A 110 11.66 2.33 18.37
CA ASP A 110 11.54 0.97 18.88
C ASP A 110 12.75 0.13 18.46
N PRO A 111 13.28 -0.72 19.37
CA PRO A 111 14.32 -1.66 19.01
C PRO A 111 13.80 -2.74 18.06
N ALA A 112 14.71 -3.43 17.38
CA ALA A 112 14.37 -4.57 16.55
C ALA A 112 13.59 -5.63 17.37
N PRO A 113 12.43 -6.12 16.89
CA PRO A 113 11.64 -7.15 17.57
C PRO A 113 12.51 -8.29 18.06
N SER A 114 12.35 -8.71 19.32
CA SER A 114 13.07 -9.84 19.91
C SER A 114 12.31 -11.16 19.78
N LYS A 115 11.01 -11.11 19.51
CA LYS A 115 10.11 -12.24 19.27
C LYS A 115 9.11 -11.88 18.18
N ALA A 116 8.56 -12.90 17.51
CA ALA A 116 7.36 -12.70 16.70
C ALA A 116 6.19 -12.35 17.63
N SER A 117 5.23 -11.54 17.16
CA SER A 117 4.00 -11.32 17.92
C SER A 117 3.21 -12.64 17.98
N GLU A 118 2.57 -12.89 19.12
CA GLU A 118 1.77 -14.11 19.33
C GLU A 118 0.67 -14.25 18.28
N ARG A 119 0.06 -13.13 17.88
CA ARG A 119 -0.95 -13.06 16.83
C ARG A 119 -0.40 -13.57 15.49
N THR A 120 0.71 -12.98 15.03
CA THR A 120 1.30 -13.29 13.72
C THR A 120 1.82 -14.73 13.71
N ALA A 121 2.41 -15.19 14.83
CA ALA A 121 2.85 -16.58 15.01
C ALA A 121 1.69 -17.57 14.95
N ARG A 122 0.63 -17.35 15.73
CA ARG A 122 -0.54 -18.23 15.77
C ARG A 122 -1.24 -18.30 14.43
N MET A 123 -1.44 -17.15 13.77
CA MET A 123 -2.01 -17.11 12.42
C MET A 123 -1.19 -17.94 11.43
N ALA A 124 0.14 -17.85 11.47
CA ALA A 124 1.01 -18.59 10.55
C ALA A 124 0.91 -20.11 10.78
N VAL A 125 0.98 -20.54 12.03
CA VAL A 125 0.94 -21.96 12.40
C VAL A 125 -0.42 -22.58 12.12
N GLU A 126 -1.51 -21.95 12.57
CA GLU A 126 -2.87 -22.50 12.42
C GLU A 126 -3.32 -22.57 10.96
N THR A 127 -2.95 -21.58 10.15
CA THR A 127 -3.35 -21.53 8.73
C THR A 127 -2.37 -22.25 7.80
N GLY A 128 -1.15 -22.55 8.27
CA GLY A 128 -0.06 -23.02 7.40
C GLY A 128 0.31 -22.01 6.31
N THR A 129 0.16 -20.71 6.57
CA THR A 129 0.49 -19.63 5.61
C THR A 129 1.63 -18.76 6.12
N VAL A 130 2.36 -18.12 5.21
CA VAL A 130 3.35 -17.10 5.58
C VAL A 130 2.62 -15.84 6.01
N VAL A 131 2.91 -15.34 7.21
CA VAL A 131 2.33 -14.12 7.77
C VAL A 131 3.43 -13.10 7.98
N ALA A 132 3.26 -11.90 7.44
CA ALA A 132 4.17 -10.79 7.62
C ALA A 132 3.52 -9.72 8.49
N GLU A 133 4.27 -9.15 9.43
CA GLU A 133 3.88 -8.00 10.23
C GLU A 133 4.79 -6.83 9.89
N LEU A 134 4.22 -5.77 9.32
CA LEU A 134 4.91 -4.52 9.02
C LEU A 134 4.55 -3.48 10.08
N GLY A 135 5.51 -3.18 10.96
CA GLY A 135 5.36 -2.15 11.99
C GLY A 135 5.79 -0.77 11.52
N MET A 136 5.67 0.20 12.43
CA MET A 136 6.09 1.59 12.24
C MET A 136 5.37 2.26 11.06
N VAL A 137 4.06 1.98 10.95
CA VAL A 137 3.16 2.62 10.01
C VAL A 137 2.06 3.35 10.80
N PRO A 138 2.13 4.70 10.94
CA PRO A 138 3.03 5.62 10.24
C PRO A 138 4.47 5.63 10.78
N ASN A 139 5.41 6.16 9.97
CA ASN A 139 6.84 6.23 10.31
C ASN A 139 7.15 7.36 11.30
N GLN A 140 6.72 7.18 12.53
CA GLN A 140 6.70 8.20 13.59
C GLN A 140 7.73 7.92 14.69
N PRO A 141 8.00 8.86 15.61
CA PRO A 141 7.61 10.28 15.55
C PRO A 141 8.36 11.04 14.45
N LEU A 142 7.81 12.19 14.03
CA LEU A 142 8.44 13.11 13.08
C LEU A 142 8.39 14.55 13.59
N TYR A 143 9.37 15.34 13.17
CA TYR A 143 9.43 16.79 13.38
C TYR A 143 9.36 17.50 12.03
N PHE A 144 8.53 18.54 11.94
CA PHE A 144 8.40 19.34 10.73
C PHE A 144 9.22 20.62 10.83
N THR A 145 9.78 21.06 9.72
CA THR A 145 10.70 22.22 9.69
C THR A 145 10.03 23.54 10.11
N ASP A 146 8.72 23.65 9.99
CA ASP A 146 7.91 24.80 10.43
C ASP A 146 7.45 24.72 11.89
N SER A 147 7.80 23.65 12.59
CA SER A 147 7.40 23.38 13.97
C SER A 147 8.35 22.37 14.61
N LYS A 148 9.64 22.71 14.57
CA LYS A 148 10.77 21.84 14.96
C LYS A 148 10.72 21.38 16.43
N ASP A 149 10.03 22.13 17.28
CA ASP A 149 9.90 21.79 18.71
C ASP A 149 8.70 20.87 18.98
N LYS A 150 7.85 20.61 17.98
CA LYS A 150 6.66 19.77 18.12
C LYS A 150 6.84 18.40 17.45
N ARG A 151 7.09 17.40 18.29
CA ARG A 151 7.10 15.98 17.90
C ARG A 151 5.68 15.50 17.58
N ARG A 152 5.46 14.90 16.42
CA ARG A 152 4.14 14.39 16.01
C ARG A 152 4.11 12.88 15.84
N SER A 153 3.04 12.27 16.33
CA SER A 153 2.74 10.84 16.20
C SER A 153 1.23 10.65 15.96
N GLU A 154 0.88 9.50 15.39
CA GLU A 154 -0.47 8.99 15.18
C GLU A 154 -1.41 10.07 14.61
N ASP A 155 -2.51 10.34 15.31
CA ASP A 155 -3.54 11.27 14.87
C ASP A 155 -3.04 12.71 14.78
N ASP A 156 -2.05 13.15 15.58
CA ASP A 156 -1.49 14.51 15.46
C ASP A 156 -0.67 14.65 14.16
N LEU A 157 0.09 13.61 13.78
CA LEU A 157 0.80 13.57 12.50
C LEU A 157 -0.20 13.58 11.33
N ILE A 158 -1.24 12.76 11.42
CA ILE A 158 -2.31 12.67 10.41
C ILE A 158 -3.09 13.98 10.28
N ALA A 159 -3.47 14.60 11.39
CA ALA A 159 -4.23 15.84 11.40
C ALA A 159 -3.41 17.01 10.84
N TYR A 160 -2.15 17.14 11.29
CA TYR A 160 -1.24 18.18 10.80
C TYR A 160 -1.03 18.06 9.27
N THR A 161 -0.78 16.85 8.78
CA THR A 161 -0.56 16.62 7.35
C THR A 161 -1.81 16.86 6.51
N ARG A 162 -3.01 16.62 7.07
CA ARG A 162 -4.27 17.00 6.45
C ARG A 162 -4.45 18.52 6.36
N VAL A 163 -4.07 19.26 7.40
CA VAL A 163 -4.07 20.75 7.36
C VAL A 163 -3.11 21.25 6.28
N LYS A 164 -1.92 20.67 6.16
CA LYS A 164 -0.97 21.01 5.09
C LYS A 164 -1.55 20.79 3.71
N HIS A 165 -2.12 19.61 3.47
CA HIS A 165 -2.81 19.30 2.22
C HIS A 165 -3.92 20.33 1.90
N PHE A 166 -4.74 20.71 2.87
CA PHE A 166 -5.78 21.71 2.62
C PHE A 166 -5.25 23.10 2.27
N LYS A 167 -4.11 23.50 2.83
CA LYS A 167 -3.46 24.79 2.55
C LYS A 167 -2.74 24.80 1.21
N THR A 168 -2.01 23.73 0.89
CA THR A 168 -1.14 23.66 -0.30
C THR A 168 -1.85 23.07 -1.52
N LYS A 169 -2.95 22.35 -1.31
CA LYS A 169 -3.63 21.51 -2.32
C LYS A 169 -2.75 20.41 -2.90
N ASP A 170 -1.62 20.11 -2.27
CA ASP A 170 -0.73 19.01 -2.65
C ASP A 170 -1.15 17.73 -1.90
N ASP A 171 -1.63 16.74 -2.64
CA ASP A 171 -2.05 15.44 -2.11
C ASP A 171 -0.93 14.68 -1.39
N PHE A 172 0.34 14.89 -1.78
CA PHE A 172 1.47 14.12 -1.25
C PHE A 172 1.88 14.59 0.15
N TRP A 173 1.23 15.63 0.68
CA TRP A 173 1.24 15.93 2.11
C TRP A 173 0.49 14.88 2.92
N LEU A 174 -0.50 14.19 2.38
CA LEU A 174 -1.27 13.19 3.12
C LEU A 174 -0.39 11.98 3.47
N VAL A 175 0.02 11.89 4.73
CA VAL A 175 0.85 10.79 5.26
C VAL A 175 0.24 9.41 5.01
N ARG A 176 -1.09 9.33 4.89
CA ARG A 176 -1.80 8.09 4.57
C ARG A 176 -1.40 7.50 3.22
N LEU A 177 -1.03 8.31 2.23
CA LEU A 177 -0.51 7.80 0.95
C LEU A 177 0.82 7.06 1.16
N ALA A 178 1.70 7.64 1.99
CA ALA A 178 2.96 7.04 2.40
C ALA A 178 2.75 5.76 3.22
N MET A 179 1.78 5.75 4.14
CA MET A 179 1.42 4.53 4.90
C MET A 179 0.98 3.39 3.98
N VAL A 180 0.14 3.66 2.97
CA VAL A 180 -0.29 2.63 2.02
C VAL A 180 0.89 2.12 1.18
N LYS A 181 1.76 3.02 0.71
CA LYS A 181 2.92 2.63 -0.10
C LYS A 181 3.90 1.76 0.70
N SER A 182 4.07 1.97 2.01
CA SER A 182 4.81 1.04 2.88
C SER A 182 4.26 -0.39 2.82
N GLY A 183 2.93 -0.56 2.86
CA GLY A 183 2.29 -1.87 2.74
C GLY A 183 2.47 -2.52 1.36
N VAL A 184 2.44 -1.74 0.28
CA VAL A 184 2.68 -2.26 -1.08
C VAL A 184 4.12 -2.73 -1.27
N ARG A 185 5.09 -2.00 -0.69
CA ARG A 185 6.52 -2.27 -0.84
C ARG A 185 6.98 -3.56 -0.17
N TRP A 186 6.25 -4.08 0.81
CA TRP A 186 6.47 -5.45 1.32
C TRP A 186 6.41 -6.49 0.20
N ARG A 187 5.47 -6.37 -0.75
CA ARG A 187 5.32 -7.39 -1.81
C ARG A 187 6.57 -7.50 -2.70
N GLN A 188 7.34 -6.43 -2.82
CA GLN A 188 8.56 -6.38 -3.63
C GLN A 188 9.74 -7.15 -2.98
N SER A 189 9.71 -7.41 -1.67
CA SER A 189 10.79 -8.18 -1.02
C SER A 189 10.70 -9.67 -1.36
N ARG A 190 9.54 -10.14 -1.82
CA ARG A 190 9.36 -11.51 -2.32
C ARG A 190 10.00 -11.75 -3.68
N ALA A 191 10.35 -10.71 -4.43
CA ALA A 191 10.92 -10.86 -5.78
C ALA A 191 12.44 -11.11 -5.77
N GLY A 192 13.09 -11.03 -4.60
CA GLY A 192 14.53 -11.27 -4.42
C GLY A 192 14.86 -12.43 -3.48
N ALA A 193 13.90 -13.31 -3.19
CA ALA A 193 14.05 -14.48 -2.32
C ALA A 193 13.68 -15.77 -3.06
#